data_AF-A0A7X6ZSR4-F1
#
_entry.id   AF-A0A7X6ZSR4-F1
#
_cell.length_a   1.000
_cell.length_b   1.000
_cell.length_c   1.000
_cell.angle_alpha   90.00
_cell.angle_beta   90.00
_cell.angle_gamma   90.00
#
_symmetry.space_group_name_H-M   'P 1'
#
loop_
_entity.id
_entity.type
_entity.pdbx_description
1 polymer ?
#
loop_
_entity_poly.entity_id
_entity_poly.type
_entity_poly.pdbx_seq_one_letter_code
_entity_poly.pdbx_strand_id
1 'polypeptide(L)'
;MQAGFARKYAIMEELDGGFSAGSTPEAFVRLDSWEGRIQASIHVKGLKQGPYKYVLYLIFARSETLIPIMVGDVNISYSGMQSGLEIEADTLKNNYIKPDSVRFAALTAESQNKKWVPLFASFEKSHKWDESIRQLILINSSEERKPETTPGPEISYTGKITDSSDIQSAMKEEKTFDSNEQEKVSDKPVSTESINYSSKVYQDANLSKSYNDVKKTNKKDYSAGICDISKLEGLLTNNFEAHYPFKRSSRGYSWYRVSDLAKLSNIMYMSGINVPLFANPKILVGLFKFKHILAGLYRGDNGSKYYVIGVPAKDENDNKPFDNACRWAPVQDNSIRDMGGYWLVYVSLKSGKIVV
;
A
#
# COMPACT_ATOMS: atom_id res chain seq x y z
N MET A 1 7.81 -12.40 -26.14
CA MET A 1 7.04 -11.28 -25.57
C MET A 1 7.76 -10.82 -24.32
N GLN A 2 8.30 -9.60 -24.33
CA GLN A 2 9.06 -9.04 -23.22
C GLN A 2 8.06 -8.79 -22.07
N ALA A 3 8.24 -9.47 -20.93
CA ALA A 3 7.37 -9.31 -19.77
C ALA A 3 7.52 -7.89 -19.25
N GLY A 4 6.51 -7.04 -19.53
CA GLY A 4 6.52 -5.64 -19.13
C GLY A 4 6.49 -5.49 -17.62
N PHE A 5 7.12 -4.42 -17.12
CA PHE A 5 6.97 -4.00 -15.74
C PHE A 5 5.52 -3.60 -15.46
N ALA A 6 4.92 -4.13 -14.41
CA ALA A 6 3.57 -3.78 -13.97
C ALA A 6 3.57 -3.41 -12.49
N ARG A 7 2.84 -2.34 -12.14
CA ARG A 7 2.74 -1.86 -10.75
C ARG A 7 1.29 -1.76 -10.30
N LYS A 8 0.97 -2.35 -9.14
CA LYS A 8 -0.34 -2.29 -8.50
C LYS A 8 -0.23 -1.70 -7.09
N TYR A 9 -1.32 -1.07 -6.65
CA TYR A 9 -1.42 -0.41 -5.37
C TYR A 9 -2.78 -0.71 -4.74
N ALA A 10 -2.81 -0.96 -3.44
CA ALA A 10 -4.07 -1.09 -2.72
C ALA A 10 -3.94 -0.60 -1.28
N ILE A 11 -4.97 0.10 -0.80
CA ILE A 11 -5.16 0.35 0.64
C ILE A 11 -5.86 -0.86 1.21
N MET A 12 -5.42 -1.32 2.38
CA MET A 12 -6.07 -2.40 3.09
C MET A 12 -7.16 -1.84 4.00
N GLU A 13 -8.35 -2.41 3.89
CA GLU A 13 -9.52 -2.17 4.72
C GLU A 13 -9.46 -3.05 5.98
N GLU A 14 -9.97 -2.51 7.09
CA GLU A 14 -10.10 -3.23 8.36
C GLU A 14 -11.26 -4.23 8.29
N LEU A 15 -10.96 -5.50 8.58
CA LEU A 15 -11.95 -6.58 8.68
C LEU A 15 -12.15 -7.07 10.11
N ASP A 16 -11.13 -6.94 10.97
CA ASP A 16 -11.18 -7.35 12.38
C ASP A 16 -10.54 -6.29 13.27
N GLY A 17 -11.38 -5.41 13.83
CA GLY A 17 -10.94 -4.34 14.73
C GLY A 17 -10.47 -4.82 16.10
N GLY A 18 -10.56 -6.14 16.36
CA GLY A 18 -9.89 -6.74 17.50
C GLY A 18 -8.38 -6.55 17.48
N PHE A 19 -7.76 -6.20 16.34
CA PHE A 19 -6.31 -6.05 16.16
C PHE A 19 -5.80 -4.61 16.22
N SER A 20 -6.62 -3.67 16.65
CA SER A 20 -6.33 -2.24 16.63
C SER A 20 -5.56 -1.78 17.88
N ALA A 21 -4.53 -0.95 17.71
CA ALA A 21 -3.66 -0.43 18.77
C ALA A 21 -4.08 0.98 19.24
N GLY A 22 -5.38 1.17 19.50
CA GLY A 22 -5.93 2.46 19.93
C GLY A 22 -6.31 3.44 18.82
N SER A 23 -5.99 3.12 17.56
CA SER A 23 -6.51 3.80 16.37
C SER A 23 -6.92 2.76 15.32
N THR A 24 -7.77 3.16 14.37
CA THR A 24 -8.07 2.32 13.18
C THR A 24 -6.75 1.93 12.49
N PRO A 25 -6.49 0.64 12.24
CA PRO A 25 -5.29 0.20 11.58
C PRO A 25 -5.30 0.67 10.12
N GLU A 26 -4.16 1.15 9.66
CA GLU A 26 -3.96 1.58 8.29
C GLU A 26 -2.86 0.73 7.67
N ALA A 27 -3.15 0.12 6.53
CA ALA A 27 -2.11 -0.52 5.75
C ALA A 27 -2.22 -0.23 4.27
N PHE A 28 -1.08 -0.29 3.60
CA PHE A 28 -0.94 -0.05 2.19
C PHE A 28 0.04 -1.05 1.60
N VAL A 29 -0.33 -1.63 0.45
CA VAL A 29 0.50 -2.57 -0.29
C VAL A 29 0.78 -2.05 -1.70
N ARG A 30 2.05 -2.12 -2.10
CA ARG A 30 2.52 -1.90 -3.46
C ARG A 30 3.07 -3.21 -3.99
N LEU A 31 2.68 -3.57 -5.21
CA LEU A 31 3.24 -4.70 -5.95
C LEU A 31 3.97 -4.20 -7.17
N ASP A 32 5.23 -4.57 -7.30
CA ASP A 32 6.06 -4.36 -8.47
C ASP A 32 6.28 -5.72 -9.12
N SER A 33 5.84 -5.90 -10.37
CA SER A 33 5.91 -7.16 -11.11
C SER A 33 6.81 -6.99 -12.33
N TRP A 34 7.79 -7.88 -12.48
CA TRP A 34 8.68 -7.91 -13.65
C TRP A 34 9.22 -9.33 -13.84
N GLU A 35 9.49 -9.72 -15.09
CA GLU A 35 10.13 -11.01 -15.42
C GLU A 35 9.48 -12.25 -14.76
N GLY A 36 8.16 -12.19 -14.53
CA GLY A 36 7.44 -13.27 -13.86
C GLY A 36 7.57 -13.31 -12.34
N ARG A 37 8.21 -12.33 -11.72
CA ARG A 37 8.34 -12.17 -10.25
C ARG A 37 7.41 -11.08 -9.73
N ILE A 38 7.15 -11.09 -8.43
CA ILE A 38 6.44 -10.02 -7.73
C ILE A 38 7.23 -9.61 -6.49
N GLN A 39 7.56 -8.33 -6.36
CA GLN A 39 8.00 -7.74 -5.11
C GLN A 39 6.85 -6.95 -4.48
N ALA A 40 6.48 -7.36 -3.27
CA ALA A 40 5.56 -6.64 -2.41
C ALA A 40 6.32 -5.70 -1.47
N SER A 41 5.80 -4.49 -1.34
CA SER A 41 6.17 -3.55 -0.30
C SER A 41 4.92 -3.20 0.49
N ILE A 42 4.99 -3.27 1.82
CA ILE A 42 3.86 -3.02 2.71
C ILE A 42 4.21 -1.97 3.75
N HIS A 43 3.28 -1.05 3.99
CA HIS A 43 3.33 -0.12 5.11
C HIS A 43 2.15 -0.40 6.02
N VAL A 44 2.38 -0.49 7.34
CA VAL A 44 1.35 -0.83 8.32
C VAL A 44 1.49 0.08 9.54
N LYS A 45 0.36 0.56 10.05
CA LYS A 45 0.24 1.37 11.27
C LYS A 45 -1.00 0.97 12.05
N GLY A 46 -0.97 1.19 13.37
CA GLY A 46 -2.14 1.01 14.24
C GLY A 46 -2.51 -0.45 14.50
N LEU A 47 -1.68 -1.43 14.12
CA LEU A 47 -1.87 -2.82 14.51
C LEU A 47 -1.25 -3.11 15.87
N LYS A 48 -1.99 -3.83 16.71
CA LYS A 48 -1.58 -4.20 18.05
C LYS A 48 -0.52 -5.32 17.99
N GLN A 49 0.44 -5.26 18.88
CA GLN A 49 1.37 -6.37 19.11
C GLN A 49 0.69 -7.44 19.95
N GLY A 50 1.11 -8.69 19.80
CA GLY A 50 0.56 -9.81 20.57
C GLY A 50 1.29 -11.12 20.32
N PRO A 51 0.76 -12.23 20.87
CA PRO A 51 1.35 -13.57 20.74
C PRO A 51 1.06 -14.21 19.36
N TYR A 52 1.18 -13.42 18.30
CA TYR A 52 0.96 -13.80 16.92
C TYR A 52 1.89 -13.01 16.00
N LYS A 53 2.23 -13.60 14.86
CA LYS A 53 3.00 -12.97 13.81
C LYS A 53 2.08 -12.44 12.72
N TYR A 54 2.44 -11.31 12.13
CA TYR A 54 1.72 -10.80 10.96
C TYR A 54 2.36 -11.37 9.70
N VAL A 55 1.54 -11.85 8.76
CA VAL A 55 2.00 -12.47 7.51
C VAL A 55 1.20 -11.90 6.35
N LEU A 56 1.89 -11.52 5.27
CA LEU A 56 1.26 -11.04 4.04
C LEU A 56 1.00 -12.21 3.10
N TYR A 57 -0.23 -12.30 2.59
CA TYR A 57 -0.63 -13.21 1.53
C TYR A 57 -1.08 -12.42 0.29
N LEU A 58 -0.70 -12.92 -0.88
CA LEU A 58 -1.27 -12.49 -2.17
C LEU A 58 -2.18 -13.58 -2.71
N ILE A 59 -3.36 -13.19 -3.18
CA ILE A 59 -4.39 -14.13 -3.64
C ILE A 59 -4.59 -13.94 -5.13
N PHE A 60 -4.34 -15.01 -5.88
CA PHE A 60 -4.35 -15.03 -7.33
C PHE A 60 -5.60 -15.71 -7.85
N ALA A 61 -6.16 -15.19 -8.94
CA ALA A 61 -7.20 -15.88 -9.69
C ALA A 61 -6.59 -16.83 -10.73
N ARG A 62 -7.09 -18.05 -10.79
CA ARG A 62 -6.77 -19.08 -11.79
C ARG A 62 -8.04 -19.83 -12.18
N SER A 63 -8.54 -19.60 -13.40
CA SER A 63 -9.69 -20.34 -13.96
C SER A 63 -10.85 -20.50 -12.95
N GLU A 64 -11.31 -19.38 -12.39
CA GLU A 64 -12.36 -19.30 -11.34
C GLU A 64 -11.98 -19.76 -9.92
N THR A 65 -10.76 -20.25 -9.71
CA THR A 65 -10.25 -20.59 -8.36
C THR A 65 -9.33 -19.49 -7.82
N LEU A 66 -9.39 -19.26 -6.51
CA LEU A 66 -8.50 -18.34 -5.82
C LEU A 66 -7.39 -19.12 -5.10
N ILE A 67 -6.15 -18.70 -5.30
CA ILE A 67 -4.96 -19.36 -4.77
C ILE A 67 -4.21 -18.37 -3.89
N PRO A 68 -4.21 -18.54 -2.56
CA PRO A 68 -3.43 -17.71 -1.66
C PRO A 68 -1.98 -18.21 -1.62
N ILE A 69 -1.02 -17.29 -1.76
CA ILE A 69 0.41 -17.54 -1.60
C ILE A 69 0.96 -16.64 -0.49
N MET A 70 1.65 -17.26 0.46
CA MET A 70 2.39 -16.56 1.50
C MET A 70 3.56 -15.80 0.88
N VAL A 71 3.65 -14.49 1.12
CA VAL A 71 4.78 -13.67 0.68
C VAL A 71 5.86 -13.58 1.76
N GLY A 72 5.44 -13.46 3.02
CA GLY A 72 6.37 -13.43 4.15
C GLY A 72 5.84 -12.67 5.37
N ASP A 73 6.66 -12.64 6.41
CA ASP A 73 6.34 -12.02 7.69
C ASP A 73 6.42 -10.48 7.60
N VAL A 74 5.47 -9.80 8.25
CA VAL A 74 5.35 -8.34 8.29
C VAL A 74 5.72 -7.82 9.66
N ASN A 75 6.66 -6.89 9.70
CA ASN A 75 7.11 -6.23 10.90
C ASN A 75 6.26 -4.98 11.18
N ILE A 76 5.35 -5.10 12.15
CA ILE A 76 4.48 -3.99 12.57
C ILE A 76 5.16 -2.98 13.51
N SER A 77 6.36 -3.28 14.01
CA SER A 77 7.14 -2.31 14.81
C SER A 77 7.86 -1.28 13.94
N TYR A 78 7.98 -1.57 12.63
CA TYR A 78 8.62 -0.68 11.68
C TYR A 78 7.62 0.37 11.18
N SER A 79 7.89 1.64 11.47
CA SER A 79 7.02 2.77 11.08
C SER A 79 7.18 3.20 9.61
N GLY A 80 8.05 2.54 8.85
CA GLY A 80 8.28 2.81 7.43
C GLY A 80 7.64 1.77 6.50
N MET A 81 7.99 1.84 5.22
CA MET A 81 7.56 0.83 4.24
C MET A 81 8.50 -0.38 4.31
N GLN A 82 8.00 -1.53 4.71
CA GLN A 82 8.74 -2.78 4.59
C GLN A 82 8.79 -3.20 3.13
N SER A 83 10.00 -3.42 2.61
CA SER A 83 10.26 -3.91 1.25
C SER A 83 11.07 -5.20 1.31
N GLY A 84 11.10 -5.95 0.20
CA GLY A 84 11.84 -7.21 0.12
C GLY A 84 10.99 -8.46 0.36
N LEU A 85 9.66 -8.33 0.42
CA LEU A 85 8.75 -9.47 0.37
C LEU A 85 8.61 -9.86 -1.11
N GLU A 86 9.14 -11.00 -1.54
CA GLU A 86 9.19 -11.39 -2.95
C GLU A 86 8.57 -12.77 -3.21
N ILE A 87 7.83 -12.88 -4.31
CA ILE A 87 7.43 -14.16 -4.89
C ILE A 87 8.24 -14.38 -6.16
N GLU A 88 9.09 -15.40 -6.10
CA GLU A 88 9.94 -15.82 -7.21
C GLU A 88 9.13 -16.34 -8.40
N ALA A 89 9.71 -16.21 -9.60
CA ALA A 89 9.04 -16.60 -10.83
C ALA A 89 8.71 -18.10 -10.87
N ASP A 90 9.55 -18.91 -10.27
CA ASP A 90 9.35 -20.36 -10.22
C ASP A 90 8.16 -20.72 -9.32
N THR A 91 7.94 -20.00 -8.21
CA THR A 91 6.75 -20.17 -7.36
C THR A 91 5.47 -19.88 -8.13
N LEU A 92 5.43 -18.80 -8.92
CA LEU A 92 4.25 -18.48 -9.74
C LEU A 92 4.03 -19.52 -10.85
N LYS A 93 5.11 -19.96 -11.52
CA LYS A 93 5.04 -21.01 -12.55
C LYS A 93 4.55 -22.35 -11.99
N ASN A 94 5.08 -22.78 -10.85
CA ASN A 94 4.72 -24.05 -10.19
C ASN A 94 3.23 -24.06 -9.77
N ASN A 95 2.66 -22.89 -9.48
CA ASN A 95 1.25 -22.74 -9.15
C ASN A 95 0.36 -22.44 -10.38
N TYR A 96 0.93 -22.40 -11.58
CA TYR A 96 0.25 -22.09 -12.85
C TYR A 96 -0.49 -20.73 -12.81
N ILE A 97 0.14 -19.73 -12.19
CA ILE A 97 -0.41 -18.37 -12.04
C ILE A 97 0.54 -17.33 -12.66
N LYS A 98 -0.01 -16.17 -13.00
CA LYS A 98 0.74 -15.06 -13.59
C LYS A 98 0.80 -13.90 -12.61
N PRO A 99 1.84 -13.05 -12.63
CA PRO A 99 1.90 -11.87 -11.77
C PRO A 99 0.64 -11.00 -11.85
N ASP A 100 0.13 -10.79 -13.07
CA ASP A 100 -1.04 -9.95 -13.31
C ASP A 100 -2.34 -10.51 -12.73
N SER A 101 -2.40 -11.81 -12.43
CA SER A 101 -3.62 -12.46 -11.91
C SER A 101 -3.82 -12.27 -10.41
N VAL A 102 -2.94 -11.52 -9.73
CA VAL A 102 -3.16 -11.09 -8.34
C VAL A 102 -4.43 -10.22 -8.25
N ARG A 103 -5.39 -10.65 -7.42
CA ARG A 103 -6.66 -9.95 -7.19
C ARG A 103 -6.70 -9.30 -5.82
N PHE A 104 -6.14 -9.96 -4.81
CA PHE A 104 -6.23 -9.50 -3.42
C PHE A 104 -4.90 -9.59 -2.68
N ALA A 105 -4.80 -8.79 -1.61
CA ALA A 105 -3.79 -8.92 -0.58
C ALA A 105 -4.49 -9.07 0.77
N ALA A 106 -4.02 -9.99 1.60
CA ALA A 106 -4.53 -10.20 2.95
C ALA A 106 -3.37 -10.16 3.95
N LEU A 107 -3.53 -9.38 5.01
CA LEU A 107 -2.61 -9.40 6.13
C LEU A 107 -3.26 -10.24 7.22
N THR A 108 -2.59 -11.32 7.61
CA THR A 108 -3.10 -12.25 8.62
C THR A 108 -2.35 -12.08 9.92
N ALA A 109 -3.03 -12.25 11.05
CA ALA A 109 -2.39 -12.51 12.33
C ALA A 109 -2.40 -14.02 12.57
N GLU A 110 -1.23 -14.63 12.76
CA GLU A 110 -1.07 -16.07 12.91
C GLU A 110 -0.48 -16.43 14.28
N SER A 111 -1.19 -17.30 15.00
CA SER A 111 -0.72 -18.00 16.19
C SER A 111 -0.75 -19.50 15.95
N GLN A 112 -0.17 -20.30 16.84
CA GLN A 112 0.10 -21.73 16.62
C GLN A 112 -1.09 -22.52 16.05
N ASN A 113 -2.32 -22.21 16.42
CA ASN A 113 -3.51 -22.93 15.94
C ASN A 113 -4.62 -22.01 15.40
N LYS A 114 -4.34 -20.72 15.23
CA LYS A 114 -5.36 -19.75 14.85
C LYS A 114 -4.79 -18.72 13.89
N LYS A 115 -5.57 -18.44 12.84
CA LYS A 115 -5.28 -17.41 11.86
C LYS A 115 -6.47 -16.47 11.79
N TRP A 116 -6.18 -15.19 11.85
CA TRP A 116 -7.15 -14.11 11.68
C TRP A 116 -6.75 -13.28 10.48
N VAL A 117 -7.70 -12.58 9.87
CA VAL A 117 -7.44 -11.65 8.75
C VAL A 117 -7.81 -10.23 9.20
N PRO A 118 -6.90 -9.51 9.88
CA PRO A 118 -7.19 -8.15 10.33
C PRO A 118 -7.42 -7.16 9.20
N LEU A 119 -6.62 -7.26 8.13
CA LEU A 119 -6.64 -6.29 7.03
C LEU A 119 -6.69 -7.02 5.69
N PHE A 120 -7.39 -6.41 4.74
CA PHE A 120 -7.57 -6.95 3.38
C PHE A 120 -7.62 -5.85 2.33
N ALA A 121 -7.12 -6.12 1.14
CA ALA A 121 -7.19 -5.20 0.03
C ALA A 121 -7.56 -5.91 -1.27
N SER A 122 -8.37 -5.24 -2.09
CA SER A 122 -8.61 -5.62 -3.48
C SER A 122 -7.83 -4.70 -4.41
N PHE A 123 -7.15 -5.29 -5.40
CA PHE A 123 -6.47 -4.52 -6.45
C PHE A 123 -7.44 -4.08 -7.56
N GLU A 124 -8.70 -4.53 -7.52
CA GLU A 124 -9.72 -4.25 -8.53
C GLU A 124 -11.05 -3.85 -7.90
N LYS A 125 -11.66 -2.79 -8.45
CA LYS A 125 -12.89 -2.20 -7.90
C LYS A 125 -14.10 -3.13 -7.90
N SER A 126 -14.13 -4.13 -8.79
CA SER A 126 -15.25 -5.07 -8.94
C SER A 126 -15.26 -6.16 -7.88
N HIS A 127 -14.12 -6.42 -7.25
CA HIS A 127 -13.98 -7.54 -6.32
C HIS A 127 -13.96 -7.01 -4.90
N LYS A 128 -14.93 -7.46 -4.09
CA LYS A 128 -15.03 -7.14 -2.66
C LYS A 128 -14.63 -8.35 -1.83
N TRP A 129 -14.33 -8.09 -0.57
CA TRP A 129 -14.16 -9.17 0.41
C TRP A 129 -15.43 -10.02 0.49
N ASP A 130 -15.25 -11.34 0.55
CA ASP A 130 -16.28 -12.28 0.98
C ASP A 130 -15.66 -13.34 1.91
N GLU A 131 -16.51 -14.03 2.67
CA GLU A 131 -16.07 -15.02 3.66
C GLU A 131 -15.40 -16.25 3.02
N SER A 132 -15.65 -16.54 1.74
CA SER A 132 -14.99 -17.64 1.02
C SER A 132 -13.49 -17.39 0.88
N ILE A 133 -13.08 -16.12 0.71
CA ILE A 133 -11.66 -15.72 0.70
C ILE A 133 -11.01 -16.02 2.04
N ARG A 134 -11.71 -15.77 3.16
CA ARG A 134 -11.23 -16.13 4.49
C ARG A 134 -11.01 -17.63 4.59
N GLN A 135 -12.00 -18.42 4.19
CA GLN A 135 -11.92 -19.88 4.28
C GLN A 135 -10.76 -20.43 3.45
N LEU A 136 -10.45 -19.86 2.29
CA LEU A 136 -9.28 -20.26 1.49
C LEU A 136 -7.95 -20.06 2.23
N ILE A 137 -7.79 -18.92 2.91
CA ILE A 137 -6.58 -18.61 3.68
C ILE A 137 -6.45 -19.53 4.92
N LEU A 138 -7.60 -19.95 5.49
CA LEU A 138 -7.67 -20.86 6.63
C LEU A 138 -7.44 -22.33 6.22
N ILE A 139 -8.05 -22.80 5.14
CA ILE A 139 -7.97 -24.19 4.67
C ILE A 139 -6.53 -24.57 4.31
N ASN A 140 -5.78 -23.69 3.62
CA ASN A 140 -4.38 -23.93 3.28
C ASN A 140 -3.46 -24.08 4.51
N SER A 141 -3.87 -23.63 5.69
CA SER A 141 -3.12 -23.90 6.94
C SER A 141 -3.36 -25.30 7.53
N SER A 142 -4.41 -25.98 7.07
CA SER A 142 -4.82 -27.32 7.53
C SER A 142 -4.14 -28.43 6.72
N GLU A 143 -3.89 -28.20 5.43
CA GLU A 143 -3.25 -29.20 4.55
C GLU A 143 -1.75 -29.36 4.83
N GLU A 144 -1.08 -28.37 5.43
CA GLU A 144 0.29 -28.50 5.94
C GLU A 144 0.39 -29.38 7.21
N ARG A 145 -0.72 -29.92 7.73
CA ARG A 145 -0.76 -30.75 8.97
C ARG A 145 -1.50 -32.07 8.81
N LYS A 146 -1.27 -32.82 7.75
CA LYS A 146 -1.57 -34.26 7.78
C LYS A 146 -0.26 -35.06 7.80
N PRO A 147 0.11 -35.70 8.93
CA PRO A 147 1.01 -36.85 8.85
C PRO A 147 0.31 -37.93 8.01
N GLU A 148 1.04 -38.47 7.04
CA GLU A 148 0.62 -39.66 6.31
C GLU A 148 0.40 -40.80 7.31
N THR A 149 -0.84 -41.26 7.44
CA THR A 149 -1.12 -42.55 8.05
C THR A 149 -1.85 -43.42 7.03
N THR A 150 -1.14 -44.47 6.63
CA THR A 150 -1.54 -45.59 5.79
C THR A 150 -2.83 -46.26 6.32
N PRO A 151 -3.76 -46.73 5.46
CA PRO A 151 -5.05 -47.26 5.91
C PRO A 151 -5.04 -48.78 6.20
N GLY A 152 -5.71 -49.15 7.29
CA GLY A 152 -6.44 -50.43 7.46
C GLY A 152 -6.14 -51.22 8.74
N PRO A 153 -7.09 -52.02 9.31
CA PRO A 153 -8.53 -52.11 9.06
C PRO A 153 -9.42 -52.05 10.33
N GLU A 154 -10.73 -52.01 10.06
CA GLU A 154 -11.90 -51.94 10.96
C GLU A 154 -11.97 -52.99 12.07
N ILE A 155 -12.41 -52.58 13.27
CA ILE A 155 -13.30 -53.39 14.11
C ILE A 155 -14.35 -52.45 14.74
N SER A 156 -15.61 -52.70 14.39
CA SER A 156 -16.83 -52.13 14.96
C SER A 156 -17.17 -52.75 16.31
N TYR A 157 -17.59 -51.95 17.30
CA TYR A 157 -18.59 -52.38 18.28
C TYR A 157 -19.51 -51.22 18.70
N THR A 158 -20.80 -51.55 18.63
CA THR A 158 -22.01 -50.81 19.01
C THR A 158 -22.24 -50.76 20.52
N GLY A 159 -22.87 -49.68 21.01
CA GLY A 159 -23.53 -49.70 22.32
C GLY A 159 -24.03 -48.32 22.79
N LYS A 160 -25.33 -48.05 22.58
CA LYS A 160 -26.14 -47.01 23.27
C LYS A 160 -26.09 -47.21 24.80
N ILE A 161 -26.34 -46.22 25.65
CA ILE A 161 -27.68 -45.86 26.19
C ILE A 161 -27.53 -44.71 27.22
N THR A 162 -28.34 -43.65 27.06
CA THR A 162 -29.04 -42.74 28.04
C THR A 162 -28.29 -42.12 29.23
N ASP A 163 -28.72 -41.07 29.91
CA ASP A 163 -29.64 -39.93 29.79
C ASP A 163 -29.39 -39.11 31.08
N SER A 164 -29.90 -37.88 31.12
CA SER A 164 -30.17 -37.09 32.34
C SER A 164 -28.94 -36.46 33.01
N SER A 165 -28.97 -35.27 33.57
CA SER A 165 -29.95 -34.18 33.69
C SER A 165 -29.24 -33.09 34.49
N ASP A 166 -29.58 -31.83 34.22
CA ASP A 166 -29.71 -30.70 35.16
C ASP A 166 -28.71 -30.53 36.32
N ILE A 167 -28.13 -29.33 36.42
CA ILE A 167 -28.33 -28.41 37.56
C ILE A 167 -27.99 -26.98 37.09
N GLN A 168 -29.02 -26.14 37.03
CA GLN A 168 -28.90 -24.69 37.26
C GLN A 168 -29.00 -24.42 38.75
N SER A 169 -28.27 -23.42 39.25
CA SER A 169 -28.61 -22.49 40.36
C SER A 169 -27.36 -21.69 40.72
N ALA A 170 -27.36 -20.46 41.22
CA ALA A 170 -28.29 -19.35 41.28
C ALA A 170 -27.49 -18.18 41.92
N MET A 171 -27.97 -16.96 41.74
CA MET A 171 -27.45 -15.64 42.13
C MET A 171 -26.89 -15.49 43.57
N LYS A 172 -25.99 -14.51 43.73
CA LYS A 172 -26.16 -13.43 44.73
C LYS A 172 -25.33 -12.17 44.44
N GLU A 173 -26.06 -11.05 44.39
CA GLU A 173 -25.72 -9.63 44.64
C GLU A 173 -24.81 -9.44 45.88
N GLU A 174 -24.18 -8.34 46.24
CA GLU A 174 -24.05 -6.93 45.83
C GLU A 174 -22.92 -6.39 46.75
N LYS A 175 -22.11 -5.41 46.32
CA LYS A 175 -21.93 -4.13 47.03
C LYS A 175 -20.79 -3.29 46.46
N THR A 176 -21.19 -2.06 46.20
CA THR A 176 -20.47 -0.83 45.93
C THR A 176 -19.45 -0.44 47.00
N PHE A 177 -18.37 0.20 46.57
CA PHE A 177 -17.75 1.31 47.29
C PHE A 177 -17.18 2.31 46.27
N ASP A 178 -17.60 3.56 46.45
CA ASP A 178 -17.27 4.75 45.66
C ASP A 178 -16.31 5.60 46.49
N SER A 179 -15.24 6.13 45.90
CA SER A 179 -14.51 7.30 46.42
C SER A 179 -13.73 7.98 45.29
N ASN A 180 -14.24 9.14 44.88
CA ASN A 180 -13.50 10.18 44.19
C ASN A 180 -12.30 10.66 45.04
N GLU A 181 -11.19 10.99 44.39
CA GLU A 181 -10.46 12.23 44.67
C GLU A 181 -9.76 12.72 43.39
N GLN A 182 -10.13 13.94 43.00
CA GLN A 182 -9.50 14.73 41.95
C GLN A 182 -8.25 15.39 42.52
N GLU A 183 -7.15 15.36 41.79
CA GLU A 183 -6.16 16.43 41.88
C GLU A 183 -5.70 16.86 40.48
N LYS A 184 -5.62 18.18 40.33
CA LYS A 184 -5.47 18.99 39.11
C LYS A 184 -4.17 19.77 39.37
N VAL A 185 -3.13 19.73 38.54
CA VAL A 185 -2.77 20.76 37.51
C VAL A 185 -1.25 20.65 37.30
N SER A 186 -0.76 20.70 36.05
CA SER A 186 0.26 21.68 35.61
C SER A 186 0.78 21.38 34.20
N ASP A 187 0.45 22.29 33.29
CA ASP A 187 1.05 22.49 31.97
C ASP A 187 2.53 22.89 32.05
N LYS A 188 3.36 22.32 31.17
CA LYS A 188 4.37 23.05 30.38
C LYS A 188 4.92 22.19 29.23
N PRO A 189 5.35 22.83 28.13
CA PRO A 189 5.34 22.25 26.79
C PRO A 189 6.59 21.39 26.54
N VAL A 190 6.38 20.19 25.98
CA VAL A 190 7.48 19.37 25.45
C VAL A 190 7.75 19.80 24.02
N SER A 191 9.02 20.11 23.79
CA SER A 191 9.66 20.58 22.58
C SER A 191 9.39 19.72 21.34
N THR A 192 9.13 20.41 20.24
CA THR A 192 9.00 19.89 18.89
C THR A 192 10.36 19.36 18.41
N GLU A 193 10.54 18.04 18.39
CA GLU A 193 11.66 17.43 17.68
C GLU A 193 11.34 17.36 16.18
N SER A 194 12.03 18.21 15.43
CA SER A 194 12.00 18.28 13.98
C SER A 194 12.42 16.94 13.36
N ILE A 195 11.48 16.24 12.71
CA ILE A 195 11.79 15.08 11.89
C ILE A 195 12.42 15.57 10.59
N ASN A 196 13.76 15.54 10.57
CA ASN A 196 14.59 15.88 9.44
C ASN A 196 14.55 14.74 8.41
N TYR A 197 13.78 14.91 7.32
CA TYR A 197 13.82 14.03 6.16
C TYR A 197 15.10 14.27 5.34
N SER A 198 16.26 14.04 5.97
CA SER A 198 17.53 13.90 5.26
C SER A 198 17.65 12.45 4.83
N SER A 199 17.42 12.19 3.54
CA SER A 199 17.62 10.88 2.93
C SER A 199 19.08 10.47 3.08
N LYS A 200 19.38 9.57 4.02
CA LYS A 200 20.67 8.87 4.02
C LYS A 200 20.71 7.94 2.82
N VAL A 201 21.75 8.19 2.04
CA VAL A 201 22.25 7.47 0.89
C VAL A 201 22.34 5.96 1.17
N TYR A 202 21.76 5.14 0.29
CA TYR A 202 22.08 3.72 0.18
C TYR A 202 23.54 3.61 -0.27
N GLN A 203 24.41 3.08 0.60
CA GLN A 203 25.73 2.61 0.22
C GLN A 203 25.60 1.13 -0.14
N ASP A 204 25.72 0.82 -1.43
CA ASP A 204 26.00 -0.54 -1.89
C ASP A 204 27.43 -0.92 -1.48
N ALA A 205 27.55 -1.92 -0.61
CA ALA A 205 28.81 -2.54 -0.29
C ALA A 205 29.02 -3.78 -1.17
N ASN A 206 30.01 -3.67 -2.06
CA ASN A 206 30.89 -4.73 -2.56
C ASN A 206 30.26 -6.01 -3.15
N LEU A 207 30.24 -6.07 -4.49
CA LEU A 207 30.57 -7.30 -5.22
C LEU A 207 31.51 -6.94 -6.37
N SER A 208 32.81 -7.05 -6.10
CA SER A 208 33.84 -7.09 -7.12
C SER A 208 33.81 -8.45 -7.82
N LYS A 209 33.54 -8.44 -9.12
CA LYS A 209 34.08 -9.45 -10.04
C LYS A 209 34.25 -8.83 -11.42
N SER A 210 35.53 -8.74 -11.78
CA SER A 210 36.10 -8.30 -13.04
C SER A 210 35.55 -9.08 -14.22
N TYR A 211 35.13 -8.36 -15.28
CA TYR A 211 35.31 -8.78 -16.67
C TYR A 211 35.50 -7.52 -17.54
N ASN A 212 36.74 -7.31 -17.97
CA ASN A 212 37.05 -6.49 -19.15
C ASN A 212 36.68 -7.32 -20.39
N ASP A 213 35.85 -6.81 -21.31
CA ASP A 213 36.32 -6.37 -22.63
C ASP A 213 35.19 -5.78 -23.51
N VAL A 214 35.41 -4.52 -23.87
CA VAL A 214 35.15 -3.80 -25.13
C VAL A 214 34.00 -4.28 -26.06
N LYS A 215 32.99 -3.41 -26.22
CA LYS A 215 32.68 -2.78 -27.52
C LYS A 215 31.96 -1.42 -27.35
N LYS A 216 32.71 -0.36 -27.67
CA LYS A 216 32.28 1.02 -27.85
C LYS A 216 31.18 1.12 -28.90
N THR A 217 30.05 1.73 -28.54
CA THR A 217 29.28 2.58 -29.48
C THR A 217 28.69 3.77 -28.73
N ASN A 218 29.21 4.94 -29.07
CA ASN A 218 28.62 6.29 -28.97
C ASN A 218 28.20 6.80 -27.59
N LYS A 219 29.19 7.40 -26.90
CA LYS A 219 28.98 8.54 -25.99
C LYS A 219 28.20 9.63 -26.75
N LYS A 220 26.93 9.83 -26.40
CA LYS A 220 26.25 11.12 -26.57
C LYS A 220 26.33 11.86 -25.24
N ASP A 221 26.59 13.15 -25.35
CA ASP A 221 26.88 14.06 -24.25
C ASP A 221 25.81 14.04 -23.15
N TYR A 222 26.26 13.81 -21.90
CA TYR A 222 25.45 13.88 -20.70
C TYR A 222 25.20 15.36 -20.33
N SER A 223 24.23 15.99 -20.98
CA SER A 223 23.67 17.29 -20.55
C SER A 223 22.14 17.36 -20.64
N ALA A 224 21.46 16.22 -20.73
CA ALA A 224 20.00 16.11 -20.69
C ALA A 224 19.54 15.48 -19.37
N GLY A 225 18.61 16.12 -18.67
CA GLY A 225 18.08 15.67 -17.38
C GLY A 225 17.49 14.26 -17.44
N ILE A 226 17.35 13.65 -16.26
CA ILE A 226 16.90 12.26 -16.03
C ILE A 226 15.56 11.91 -16.71
N CYS A 227 14.74 12.92 -17.05
CA CYS A 227 13.41 12.76 -17.64
C CYS A 227 13.28 13.47 -19.01
N ASP A 228 12.76 12.75 -20.01
CA ASP A 228 12.27 13.35 -21.26
C ASP A 228 10.87 13.94 -21.04
N ILE A 229 10.83 15.25 -20.85
CA ILE A 229 9.60 16.00 -20.54
C ILE A 229 8.63 16.01 -21.71
N SER A 230 9.13 16.07 -22.93
CA SER A 230 8.28 16.08 -24.12
C SER A 230 7.57 14.74 -24.27
N LYS A 231 8.28 13.65 -23.99
CA LYS A 231 7.68 12.31 -23.91
C LYS A 231 6.65 12.21 -22.78
N LEU A 232 6.97 12.71 -21.58
CA LEU A 232 6.04 12.69 -20.45
C LEU A 232 4.76 13.48 -20.73
N GLU A 233 4.89 14.70 -21.27
CA GLU A 233 3.75 15.54 -21.61
C GLU A 233 2.88 14.91 -22.72
N GLY A 234 3.51 14.33 -23.74
CA GLY A 234 2.78 13.60 -24.79
C GLY A 234 2.01 12.42 -24.22
N LEU A 235 2.63 11.64 -23.32
CA LEU A 235 1.95 10.52 -22.66
C LEU A 235 0.81 10.99 -21.75
N LEU A 236 0.97 12.08 -20.99
CA LEU A 236 -0.10 12.61 -20.14
C LEU A 236 -1.27 13.12 -20.97
N THR A 237 -0.99 13.90 -22.02
CA THR A 237 -2.02 14.48 -22.91
C THR A 237 -2.83 13.41 -23.64
N ASN A 238 -2.19 12.32 -24.04
CA ASN A 238 -2.86 11.22 -24.74
C ASN A 238 -3.67 10.31 -23.81
N ASN A 239 -3.42 10.35 -22.49
CA ASN A 239 -3.99 9.38 -21.55
C ASN A 239 -4.94 9.98 -20.51
N PHE A 240 -4.92 11.29 -20.31
CA PHE A 240 -5.66 12.00 -19.27
C PHE A 240 -6.27 13.30 -19.78
N GLU A 241 -7.38 13.71 -19.18
CA GLU A 241 -8.09 14.93 -19.52
C GLU A 241 -7.35 16.16 -19.00
N ALA A 242 -7.13 17.16 -19.86
CA ALA A 242 -6.60 18.45 -19.43
C ALA A 242 -7.60 19.15 -18.50
N HIS A 243 -7.12 19.69 -17.39
CA HIS A 243 -7.97 20.28 -16.35
C HIS A 243 -7.43 21.64 -15.92
N TYR A 244 -8.29 22.57 -15.51
CA TYR A 244 -7.86 23.92 -15.12
C TYR A 244 -8.40 24.27 -13.72
N PRO A 245 -7.77 23.75 -12.65
CA PRO A 245 -8.33 23.82 -11.30
C PRO A 245 -8.25 25.20 -10.61
N PHE A 246 -7.50 26.17 -11.16
CA PHE A 246 -7.15 27.43 -10.46
C PHE A 246 -7.42 28.68 -11.32
N LYS A 247 -8.04 29.76 -10.76
CA LYS A 247 -8.33 31.09 -11.44
C LYS A 247 -7.13 31.62 -12.21
N ARG A 248 -5.95 31.57 -11.59
CA ARG A 248 -4.72 32.06 -12.19
C ARG A 248 -4.04 30.88 -12.85
N SER A 249 -4.27 30.73 -14.15
CA SER A 249 -3.35 30.01 -15.01
C SER A 249 -1.99 30.69 -14.88
N SER A 250 -1.14 30.20 -13.98
CA SER A 250 0.26 30.60 -13.94
C SER A 250 0.87 30.14 -15.26
N ARG A 251 1.45 31.09 -16.00
CA ARG A 251 2.22 30.79 -17.22
C ARG A 251 3.22 29.68 -16.89
N GLY A 252 3.16 28.59 -17.65
CA GLY A 252 4.04 27.44 -17.47
C GLY A 252 3.45 26.22 -16.76
N TYR A 253 2.20 26.23 -16.30
CA TYR A 253 1.53 25.03 -15.78
C TYR A 253 0.63 24.36 -16.81
N SER A 254 0.78 23.03 -16.94
CA SER A 254 -0.18 22.14 -17.61
C SER A 254 -0.70 21.14 -16.59
N TRP A 255 -2.02 21.01 -16.46
CA TRP A 255 -2.66 20.16 -15.46
C TRP A 255 -3.54 19.12 -16.14
N TYR A 256 -3.52 17.91 -15.59
CA TYR A 256 -4.26 16.75 -16.08
C TYR A 256 -4.99 16.08 -14.93
N ARG A 257 -6.25 15.72 -15.15
CA ARG A 257 -7.05 14.97 -14.19
C ARG A 257 -6.76 13.48 -14.30
N VAL A 258 -6.27 12.88 -13.22
CA VAL A 258 -5.87 11.48 -13.18
C VAL A 258 -6.79 10.70 -12.25
N SER A 259 -7.50 9.71 -12.80
CA SER A 259 -8.37 8.78 -12.05
C SER A 259 -7.74 7.41 -11.84
N ASP A 260 -6.64 7.10 -12.54
CA ASP A 260 -5.92 5.83 -12.49
C ASP A 260 -4.44 6.07 -12.15
N LEU A 261 -4.08 5.72 -10.92
CA LEU A 261 -2.73 5.89 -10.41
C LEU A 261 -1.72 4.90 -10.98
N ALA A 262 -2.16 3.68 -11.32
CA ALA A 262 -1.28 2.67 -11.89
C ALA A 262 -0.85 3.11 -13.29
N LYS A 263 -1.81 3.61 -14.10
CA LYS A 263 -1.54 4.20 -15.41
C LYS A 263 -0.57 5.37 -15.32
N LEU A 264 -0.77 6.28 -14.37
CA LEU A 264 0.14 7.40 -14.13
C LEU A 264 1.54 6.94 -13.70
N SER A 265 1.63 5.94 -12.81
CA SER A 265 2.91 5.39 -12.36
C SER A 265 3.70 4.76 -13.50
N ASN A 266 3.04 4.01 -14.38
CA ASN A 266 3.65 3.45 -15.57
C ASN A 266 4.16 4.55 -16.52
N ILE A 267 3.37 5.61 -16.75
CA ILE A 267 3.78 6.76 -17.57
C ILE A 267 5.01 7.45 -16.99
N MET A 268 5.04 7.68 -15.68
CA MET A 268 6.20 8.27 -15.01
C MET A 268 7.44 7.38 -15.12
N TYR A 269 7.29 6.07 -14.88
CA TYR A 269 8.37 5.11 -15.01
C TYR A 269 8.94 5.06 -16.43
N MET A 270 8.08 4.97 -17.46
CA MET A 270 8.47 5.00 -18.88
C MET A 270 9.14 6.31 -19.31
N SER A 271 8.96 7.39 -18.54
CA SER A 271 9.55 8.70 -18.77
C SER A 271 10.82 8.93 -17.96
N GLY A 272 11.30 7.93 -17.19
CA GLY A 272 12.52 8.02 -16.38
C GLY A 272 12.31 8.56 -14.97
N ILE A 273 11.06 8.77 -14.53
CA ILE A 273 10.72 9.26 -13.19
C ILE A 273 10.33 8.06 -12.32
N ASN A 274 11.24 7.62 -11.46
CA ASN A 274 10.96 6.58 -10.46
C ASN A 274 10.86 7.16 -9.05
N VAL A 275 9.89 8.05 -8.82
CA VAL A 275 9.65 8.60 -7.48
C VAL A 275 8.50 7.82 -6.84
N PRO A 276 8.70 7.23 -5.65
CA PRO A 276 7.66 6.48 -4.94
C PRO A 276 6.62 7.41 -4.30
N LEU A 277 6.19 8.48 -4.97
CA LEU A 277 5.21 9.45 -4.47
C LEU A 277 3.92 8.76 -4.01
N PHE A 278 3.52 7.73 -4.77
CA PHE A 278 2.30 6.95 -4.53
C PHE A 278 2.41 5.93 -3.41
N ALA A 279 3.57 5.82 -2.74
CA ALA A 279 3.70 5.03 -1.52
C ALA A 279 3.12 5.74 -0.29
N ASN A 280 2.46 6.89 -0.48
CA ASN A 280 1.85 7.67 0.58
C ASN A 280 0.33 7.44 0.64
N PRO A 281 -0.19 6.84 1.72
CA PRO A 281 -1.62 6.56 1.89
C PRO A 281 -2.53 7.79 1.71
N LYS A 282 -2.07 8.99 2.10
CA LYS A 282 -2.86 10.21 2.00
C LYS A 282 -3.16 10.62 0.55
N ILE A 283 -2.25 10.33 -0.38
CA ILE A 283 -2.48 10.53 -1.82
C ILE A 283 -3.60 9.62 -2.31
N LEU A 284 -3.59 8.37 -1.85
CA LEU A 284 -4.59 7.37 -2.20
C LEU A 284 -5.95 7.72 -1.59
N VAL A 285 -5.99 8.16 -0.33
CA VAL A 285 -7.22 8.65 0.31
C VAL A 285 -7.84 9.79 -0.51
N GLY A 286 -7.04 10.77 -0.92
CA GLY A 286 -7.50 11.84 -1.82
C GLY A 286 -8.07 11.30 -3.13
N LEU A 287 -7.35 10.39 -3.79
CA LEU A 287 -7.79 9.73 -5.02
C LEU A 287 -9.11 8.97 -4.85
N PHE A 288 -9.27 8.20 -3.77
CA PHE A 288 -10.46 7.39 -3.53
C PHE A 288 -11.68 8.22 -3.13
N LYS A 289 -11.47 9.24 -2.28
CA LYS A 289 -12.54 10.14 -1.80
C LYS A 289 -13.07 11.02 -2.92
N PHE A 290 -12.17 11.67 -3.67
CA PHE A 290 -12.54 12.65 -4.69
C PHE A 290 -12.49 12.11 -6.13
N LYS A 291 -12.17 10.81 -6.30
CA LYS A 291 -12.12 10.06 -7.57
C LYS A 291 -11.09 10.57 -8.59
N HIS A 292 -10.21 11.47 -8.20
CA HIS A 292 -9.13 11.96 -9.04
C HIS A 292 -7.99 12.55 -8.21
N ILE A 293 -6.84 12.72 -8.84
CA ILE A 293 -5.75 13.60 -8.43
C ILE A 293 -5.36 14.48 -9.63
N LEU A 294 -4.49 15.46 -9.40
CA LEU A 294 -3.91 16.25 -10.48
C LEU A 294 -2.48 15.80 -10.76
N ALA A 295 -2.18 15.60 -12.04
CA ALA A 295 -0.82 15.55 -12.56
C ALA A 295 -0.53 16.89 -13.23
N GLY A 296 0.51 17.58 -12.78
CA GLY A 296 0.92 18.89 -13.23
C GLY A 296 2.32 18.86 -13.82
N LEU A 297 2.55 19.62 -14.88
CA LEU A 297 3.88 19.94 -15.38
C LEU A 297 4.09 21.44 -15.20
N TYR A 298 5.13 21.82 -14.48
CA TYR A 298 5.53 23.21 -14.31
C TYR A 298 6.83 23.49 -15.05
N ARG A 299 6.81 24.54 -15.87
CA ARG A 299 7.96 25.11 -16.58
C ARG A 299 8.19 26.51 -16.04
N GLY A 300 9.21 26.66 -15.20
CA GLY A 300 9.65 27.96 -14.72
C GLY A 300 10.45 28.70 -15.78
N ASP A 301 10.37 30.03 -15.74
CA ASP A 301 11.09 30.92 -16.67
C ASP A 301 12.62 30.76 -16.59
N ASN A 302 13.13 30.28 -15.45
CA ASN A 302 14.55 29.97 -15.22
C ASN A 302 14.99 28.61 -15.81
N GLY A 303 14.14 27.97 -16.62
CA GLY A 303 14.40 26.64 -17.20
C GLY A 303 14.27 25.48 -16.20
N SER A 304 13.79 25.74 -14.98
CA SER A 304 13.47 24.68 -14.01
C SER A 304 12.17 24.00 -14.39
N LYS A 305 12.17 22.67 -14.28
CA LYS A 305 11.10 21.82 -14.75
C LYS A 305 10.69 20.89 -13.61
N TYR A 306 9.43 20.96 -13.23
CA TYR A 306 8.89 20.19 -12.12
C TYR A 306 7.67 19.41 -12.57
N TYR A 307 7.57 18.20 -12.04
CA TYR A 307 6.33 17.46 -12.00
C TYR A 307 5.61 17.80 -10.70
N VAL A 308 4.31 18.04 -10.76
CA VAL A 308 3.53 18.51 -9.62
C VAL A 308 2.37 17.55 -9.41
N ILE A 309 2.19 17.03 -8.21
CA ILE A 309 1.01 16.24 -7.86
C ILE A 309 0.08 17.11 -7.04
N GLY A 310 -1.19 17.22 -7.45
CA GLY A 310 -2.24 17.82 -6.63
C GLY A 310 -3.10 16.74 -5.99
N VAL A 311 -3.06 16.64 -4.66
CA VAL A 311 -3.88 15.71 -3.87
C VAL A 311 -5.11 16.46 -3.36
N PRO A 312 -6.33 16.09 -3.76
CA PRO A 312 -7.52 16.79 -3.31
C PRO A 312 -7.78 16.55 -1.82
N ALA A 313 -8.20 17.61 -1.13
CA ALA A 313 -8.56 17.58 0.28
C ALA A 313 -9.66 18.61 0.57
N LYS A 314 -10.31 18.49 1.74
CA LYS A 314 -11.40 19.38 2.15
C LYS A 314 -10.90 20.77 2.54
N ASP A 315 -9.76 20.85 3.20
CA ASP A 315 -9.14 22.09 3.67
C ASP A 315 -7.62 21.93 3.83
N GLU A 316 -6.96 22.98 4.28
CA GLU A 316 -5.51 23.05 4.50
C GLU A 316 -5.00 22.26 5.71
N ASN A 317 -5.85 21.53 6.42
CA ASN A 317 -5.45 20.65 7.53
C ASN A 317 -5.76 19.17 7.21
N ASP A 318 -6.68 18.92 6.28
CA ASP A 318 -7.12 17.59 5.88
C ASP A 318 -6.10 16.85 5.00
N ASN A 319 -5.80 15.59 5.34
CA ASN A 319 -5.08 14.63 4.49
C ASN A 319 -3.77 15.15 3.85
N LYS A 320 -3.05 16.02 4.56
CA LYS A 320 -1.78 16.62 4.11
C LYS A 320 -0.72 15.56 3.79
N PRO A 321 -0.34 15.35 2.52
CA PRO A 321 0.47 14.19 2.13
C PRO A 321 1.90 14.27 2.66
N PHE A 322 2.54 15.44 2.60
CA PHE A 322 3.92 15.62 3.06
C PHE A 322 4.03 16.87 3.93
N ASP A 323 4.37 16.74 5.21
CA ASP A 323 4.27 17.83 6.18
C ASP A 323 4.93 19.13 5.69
N ASN A 324 6.23 19.14 5.42
CA ASN A 324 6.91 20.37 4.98
C ASN A 324 7.06 20.48 3.47
N ALA A 325 6.72 19.43 2.70
CA ALA A 325 6.97 19.35 1.27
C ALA A 325 5.70 19.37 0.41
N CYS A 326 4.68 20.09 0.87
CA CYS A 326 3.49 20.37 0.07
C CYS A 326 2.94 21.77 0.33
N ARG A 327 2.21 22.30 -0.64
CA ARG A 327 1.59 23.64 -0.58
C ARG A 327 0.11 23.55 -0.85
N TRP A 328 -0.70 24.22 -0.04
CA TRP A 328 -2.14 24.26 -0.24
C TRP A 328 -2.51 25.20 -1.41
N ALA A 329 -3.41 24.75 -2.27
CA ALA A 329 -3.96 25.55 -3.36
C ALA A 329 -5.50 25.40 -3.42
N PRO A 330 -6.28 26.45 -3.10
CA PRO A 330 -7.74 26.39 -3.10
C PRO A 330 -8.32 26.35 -4.52
N VAL A 331 -9.43 25.64 -4.68
CA VAL A 331 -10.18 25.51 -5.95
C VAL A 331 -11.38 26.46 -5.93
N GLN A 332 -11.90 26.80 -7.12
CA GLN A 332 -13.00 27.77 -7.24
C GLN A 332 -14.35 27.17 -7.54
N ASP A 333 -14.39 26.21 -8.46
CA ASP A 333 -15.62 25.54 -8.83
C ASP A 333 -15.66 24.18 -8.16
N ASN A 334 -16.42 24.13 -7.07
CA ASN A 334 -16.78 22.87 -6.44
C ASN A 334 -17.87 22.17 -7.23
N SER A 335 -17.48 21.63 -8.39
CA SER A 335 -18.25 20.55 -9.02
C SER A 335 -18.32 19.31 -8.12
N ILE A 336 -17.38 19.17 -7.18
CA ILE A 336 -17.29 18.06 -6.23
C ILE A 336 -17.57 18.58 -4.82
N ARG A 337 -18.61 18.04 -4.20
CA ARG A 337 -18.99 18.36 -2.81
C ARG A 337 -17.83 18.01 -1.86
N ASP A 338 -17.60 18.87 -0.86
CA ASP A 338 -16.61 18.69 0.21
C ASP A 338 -15.12 18.73 -0.20
N MET A 339 -14.80 19.15 -1.43
CA MET A 339 -13.41 19.43 -1.84
C MET A 339 -13.10 20.92 -1.60
N GLY A 340 -12.01 21.30 -0.95
CA GLY A 340 -11.65 22.72 -0.79
C GLY A 340 -10.48 23.14 -1.66
N GLY A 341 -9.64 22.19 -2.07
CA GLY A 341 -8.42 22.48 -2.78
C GLY A 341 -7.56 21.25 -3.00
N TYR A 342 -6.32 21.52 -3.42
CA TYR A 342 -5.30 20.50 -3.62
C TYR A 342 -4.05 20.81 -2.80
N TRP A 343 -3.47 19.78 -2.20
CA TRP A 343 -2.09 19.79 -1.75
C TRP A 343 -1.16 19.54 -2.93
N LEU A 344 -0.34 20.54 -3.27
CA LEU A 344 0.62 20.49 -4.36
C LEU A 344 1.98 20.00 -3.86
N VAL A 345 2.48 18.94 -4.46
CA VAL A 345 3.79 18.33 -4.18
C VAL A 345 4.66 18.46 -5.41
N TYR A 346 5.80 19.12 -5.27
CA TYR A 346 6.71 19.39 -6.40
C TYR A 346 7.83 18.37 -6.44
N VAL A 347 8.10 17.84 -7.63
CA VAL A 347 9.18 16.90 -7.90
C VAL A 347 10.05 17.46 -9.00
N SER A 348 11.33 17.68 -8.69
CA SER A 348 12.29 18.15 -9.68
C SER A 348 12.52 17.08 -10.74
N LEU A 349 12.30 17.42 -12.01
CA LEU A 349 12.55 16.51 -13.13
C LEU A 349 14.05 16.34 -13.44
N LYS A 350 14.90 17.18 -12.86
CA LYS A 350 16.37 17.05 -12.96
C LYS A 350 16.92 16.05 -11.95
N SER A 351 16.37 15.99 -10.74
CA SER A 351 16.91 15.17 -9.65
C SER A 351 16.00 14.03 -9.20
N GLY A 352 14.73 13.99 -9.62
CA GLY A 352 13.72 13.06 -9.11
C GLY A 352 13.37 13.26 -7.64
N LYS A 353 13.83 14.36 -7.01
CA LYS A 353 13.59 14.63 -5.58
C LYS A 353 12.37 15.53 -5.40
N ILE A 354 11.66 15.31 -4.30
CA ILE A 354 10.61 16.22 -3.83
C ILE A 354 11.28 17.54 -3.41
N VAL A 355 10.70 18.66 -3.83
CA VAL A 355 11.19 20.01 -3.54
C VAL A 355 10.12 20.75 -2.72
N VAL A 356 10.57 21.50 -1.73
CA VAL A 356 9.76 22.30 -0.79
C VAL A 356 9.54 23.72 -1.33
#